data_AF-A0A1A6A7V1-F1
#
_entry.id   AF-A0A1A6A7V1-F1
#
_cell.length_a   1.000
_cell.length_b   1.000
_cell.length_c   1.000
_cell.angle_alpha   90.00
_cell.angle_beta   90.00
_cell.angle_gamma   90.00
#
_symmetry.space_group_name_H-M   'P 1'
#
loop_
_entity.id
_entity.type
_entity.pdbx_description
1 polymer ?
#
loop_
_entity_poly.entity_id
_entity_poly.type
_entity_poly.pdbx_seq_one_letter_code
_entity_poly.pdbx_strand_id
1 'polypeptide(L)'
;MASHRQQIDEDIDFRLNPPRKITFAPPAAGPHSSFTLYMASSLMCLVSLSSFFLGVSYVYCPSDMIPLIEPIRQDDHYKYLLPLLVPVTAWFGIANWVGWEYFRYS
;
A
#
# COMPACT_ATOMS: atom_id res chain seq x y z
N MET A 1 48.56 -25.77 16.99
CA MET A 1 47.63 -26.31 18.01
C MET A 1 46.49 -25.34 18.39
N ALA A 2 46.69 -24.03 18.41
CA ALA A 2 45.62 -23.07 18.74
C ALA A 2 44.48 -22.98 17.71
N SER A 3 44.79 -23.04 16.41
CA SER A 3 43.79 -22.92 15.34
C SER A 3 42.75 -24.06 15.31
N HIS A 4 43.14 -25.28 15.66
CA HIS A 4 42.21 -26.42 15.73
C HIS A 4 41.22 -26.28 16.90
N ARG A 5 41.59 -25.57 17.97
CA ARG A 5 40.73 -25.36 19.13
C ARG A 5 39.63 -24.33 18.82
N GLN A 6 39.98 -23.28 18.09
CA GLN A 6 39.01 -22.26 17.65
C GLN A 6 37.94 -22.83 16.72
N GLN A 7 38.31 -23.74 15.81
CA GLN A 7 37.34 -24.37 14.92
C GLN A 7 36.32 -25.23 15.67
N ILE A 8 36.73 -25.90 16.75
CA ILE A 8 35.83 -26.70 17.59
C ILE A 8 34.86 -25.81 18.35
N ASP A 9 35.35 -24.69 18.90
CA ASP A 9 34.51 -23.76 19.67
C ASP A 9 33.44 -23.12 18.77
N GLU A 10 33.77 -22.76 17.51
CA GLU A 10 32.77 -22.24 16.55
C GLU A 10 31.74 -23.29 16.13
N ASP A 11 32.15 -24.54 15.94
CA ASP A 11 31.22 -25.64 15.63
C ASP A 11 30.27 -25.92 16.80
N ILE A 12 30.76 -25.81 18.05
CA ILE A 12 29.96 -25.96 19.27
C ILE A 12 28.96 -24.80 19.38
N ASP A 13 29.39 -23.56 19.17
CA ASP A 13 28.51 -22.39 19.21
C ASP A 13 27.43 -22.45 18.12
N PHE A 14 27.77 -22.91 16.91
CA PHE A 14 26.80 -23.08 15.82
C PHE A 14 25.74 -24.16 16.13
N ARG A 15 26.12 -25.22 16.86
CA ARG A 15 25.21 -26.29 17.28
C ARG A 15 24.32 -25.87 18.45
N LEU A 16 24.86 -25.09 19.40
CA LEU A 16 24.13 -24.62 20.58
C LEU A 16 23.19 -23.45 20.25
N ASN A 17 23.55 -22.62 19.26
CA ASN A 17 22.75 -21.48 18.84
C ASN A 17 22.65 -21.45 17.31
N PRO A 18 21.76 -22.27 16.71
CA PRO A 18 21.60 -22.29 15.28
C PRO A 18 21.18 -20.88 14.81
N PRO A 19 21.81 -20.32 13.77
CA PRO A 19 21.43 -19.01 13.26
C PRO A 19 19.96 -19.05 12.89
N ARG A 20 19.17 -18.16 13.50
CA ARG A 20 17.74 -18.06 13.26
C ARG A 20 17.53 -17.91 11.76
N LYS A 21 16.93 -18.93 11.14
CA LYS A 21 16.67 -18.95 9.70
C LYS A 21 15.81 -17.73 9.39
N ILE A 22 16.40 -16.73 8.73
CA ILE A 22 15.70 -15.51 8.33
C ILE A 22 14.83 -15.92 7.15
N THR A 23 13.61 -16.35 7.47
CA THR A 23 12.61 -16.65 6.46
C THR A 23 11.94 -15.35 6.08
N PHE A 24 12.16 -14.91 4.84
CA PHE A 24 11.46 -13.78 4.23
C PHE A 24 10.06 -14.15 3.73
N ALA A 25 9.65 -15.42 3.90
CA ALA A 25 8.28 -15.82 3.61
C ALA A 25 7.35 -15.12 4.60
N PRO A 26 6.35 -14.36 4.11
CA PRO A 26 5.38 -13.74 4.98
C PRO A 26 4.60 -14.83 5.74
N PRO A 27 4.17 -14.57 6.97
CA PRO A 27 3.29 -15.48 7.69
C PRO A 27 2.02 -15.70 6.87
N ALA A 28 1.55 -16.96 6.80
CA ALA A 28 0.33 -17.32 6.08
C ALA A 28 -0.82 -16.39 6.51
N ALA A 29 -1.47 -15.76 5.53
CA ALA A 29 -2.52 -14.78 5.79
C ALA A 29 -3.65 -15.41 6.62
N GLY A 30 -3.87 -14.87 7.83
CA GLY A 30 -4.94 -15.35 8.70
C GLY A 30 -6.33 -15.12 8.08
N PRO A 31 -7.35 -15.92 8.45
CA PRO A 31 -8.68 -15.89 7.82
C PRO A 31 -9.39 -14.53 7.92
N HIS A 32 -9.06 -13.71 8.92
CA HIS A 32 -9.62 -12.37 9.10
C HIS A 32 -8.83 -11.27 8.38
N SER A 33 -7.56 -11.52 8.01
CA SER A 33 -6.68 -10.49 7.43
C SER A 33 -7.06 -10.17 5.98
N SER A 34 -7.43 -11.20 5.20
CA SER A 34 -7.75 -11.04 3.78
C SER A 34 -8.99 -10.18 3.55
N PHE A 35 -10.07 -10.38 4.32
CA PHE A 35 -11.29 -9.59 4.17
C PHE A 35 -11.10 -8.12 4.52
N THR A 36 -10.38 -7.84 5.62
CA THR A 36 -10.03 -6.45 6.00
C THR A 36 -9.20 -5.76 4.94
N LEU A 37 -8.25 -6.49 4.32
CA LEU A 37 -7.45 -5.97 3.21
C LEU A 37 -8.33 -5.64 1.99
N TYR A 38 -9.26 -6.52 1.60
CA TYR A 38 -10.17 -6.24 0.49
C TYR A 38 -11.10 -5.04 0.76
N MET A 39 -11.61 -4.92 1.99
CA MET A 39 -12.46 -3.78 2.38
C MET A 39 -11.68 -2.47 2.39
N ALA A 40 -10.47 -2.45 2.97
CA ALA A 40 -9.61 -1.27 2.99
C ALA A 40 -9.16 -0.85 1.57
N SER A 41 -8.77 -1.83 0.75
CA SER A 41 -8.44 -1.65 -0.67
C SER A 41 -9.60 -1.06 -1.46
N SER A 42 -10.81 -1.63 -1.31
CA SER A 42 -12.02 -1.17 -1.99
C SER A 42 -12.39 0.26 -1.59
N LEU A 43 -12.34 0.57 -0.29
CA LEU A 43 -12.67 1.90 0.21
C LEU A 43 -11.68 2.96 -0.32
N MET A 44 -10.39 2.64 -0.34
CA MET A 44 -9.36 3.54 -0.89
C MET A 44 -9.45 3.67 -2.41
N CYS A 45 -9.84 2.60 -3.11
CA CYS A 45 -10.14 2.66 -4.54
C CYS A 45 -11.31 3.61 -4.82
N LEU A 46 -12.39 3.53 -4.04
CA LEU A 46 -13.55 4.43 -4.17
C LEU A 46 -13.19 5.89 -3.88
N VAL A 47 -12.37 6.15 -2.85
CA VAL A 47 -11.86 7.50 -2.57
C VAL A 47 -11.05 8.00 -3.76
N SER A 48 -10.13 7.18 -4.28
CA SER A 48 -9.32 7.51 -5.46
C SER A 48 -10.16 7.80 -6.71
N LEU A 49 -11.15 6.96 -7.01
CA LEU A 49 -12.04 7.14 -8.15
C LEU A 49 -12.81 8.45 -8.02
N SER A 50 -13.36 8.72 -6.82
CA SER A 50 -14.12 9.93 -6.52
C SER A 50 -13.25 11.18 -6.70
N SER A 51 -12.00 11.13 -6.21
CA SER A 51 -11.00 12.18 -6.40
C SER A 51 -10.66 12.44 -7.87
N PHE A 52 -10.50 11.39 -8.66
CA PHE A 52 -10.23 11.50 -10.09
C PHE A 52 -11.42 12.12 -10.83
N PHE A 53 -12.65 11.66 -10.57
CA PHE A 53 -13.86 12.23 -11.17
C PHE A 53 -14.09 13.69 -10.76
N LEU A 54 -13.83 14.04 -9.50
CA LEU A 54 -13.81 15.43 -9.03
C LEU A 54 -12.81 16.27 -9.84
N GLY A 55 -11.62 15.72 -10.10
CA GLY A 55 -10.59 16.40 -10.87
C GLY A 55 -10.94 16.60 -12.34
N VAL A 56 -11.47 15.57 -12.98
CA VAL A 56 -11.95 15.63 -14.35
C VAL A 56 -13.12 16.61 -14.45
N SER A 57 -14.06 16.60 -13.51
CA SER A 57 -15.18 17.55 -13.46
C SER A 57 -14.73 19.00 -13.24
N TYR A 58 -13.61 19.23 -12.56
CA TYR A 58 -13.03 20.56 -12.40
C TYR A 58 -12.46 21.09 -13.73
N VAL A 59 -11.78 20.23 -14.50
CA VAL A 59 -11.18 20.59 -15.79
C VAL A 59 -12.23 20.66 -16.91
N TYR A 60 -13.15 19.72 -16.93
CA TYR A 60 -14.25 19.61 -17.88
C TYR A 60 -15.56 19.92 -17.16
N CYS A 61 -15.91 21.21 -17.07
CA CYS A 61 -17.12 21.64 -16.38
C CYS A 61 -18.24 21.94 -17.40
N PRO A 62 -19.17 21.00 -17.68
CA PRO A 62 -20.43 21.34 -18.32
C PRO A 62 -21.30 22.01 -17.25
N SER A 63 -21.24 23.35 -17.18
CA SER A 63 -21.90 24.18 -16.15
C SER A 63 -23.40 23.96 -16.02
N ASP A 64 -24.05 23.41 -17.05
CA ASP A 64 -25.51 23.48 -17.16
C ASP A 64 -26.23 22.22 -16.67
N MET A 65 -25.52 21.11 -16.40
CA MET A 65 -26.17 19.81 -16.20
C MET A 65 -26.27 19.31 -14.75
N ILE A 66 -25.44 19.78 -13.81
CA ILE A 66 -25.41 19.21 -12.45
C ILE A 66 -25.32 20.31 -11.38
N PRO A 67 -26.44 20.68 -10.72
CA PRO A 67 -26.45 21.71 -9.67
C PRO A 67 -25.66 21.34 -8.41
N LEU A 68 -25.27 20.08 -8.25
CA LEU A 68 -24.45 19.60 -7.14
C LEU A 68 -22.96 20.02 -7.25
N ILE A 69 -22.49 20.37 -8.45
CA ILE A 69 -21.08 20.66 -8.73
C ILE A 69 -20.79 22.18 -8.68
N GLU A 70 -21.82 23.00 -8.84
CA GLU A 70 -21.75 24.46 -8.74
C GLU A 70 -21.08 24.98 -7.43
N PRO A 71 -21.41 24.47 -6.23
CA PRO A 71 -20.73 24.91 -5.01
C PRO A 71 -19.25 24.51 -4.94
N ILE A 72 -18.84 23.43 -5.62
CA ILE A 72 -17.43 22.98 -5.66
C ILE A 72 -16.60 23.90 -6.57
N ARG A 73 -17.21 24.46 -7.62
CA ARG A 73 -16.56 25.43 -8.52
C ARG A 73 -16.25 26.76 -7.80
N GLN A 74 -17.15 27.23 -6.95
CA GLN A 74 -16.98 28.47 -6.20
C GLN A 74 -16.01 28.35 -5.02
N ASP A 75 -15.57 27.14 -4.69
CA ASP A 75 -14.68 26.87 -3.57
C ASP A 75 -13.21 26.97 -3.99
N ASP A 76 -12.64 28.19 -3.86
CA ASP A 76 -11.23 28.46 -4.14
C ASP A 76 -10.26 27.81 -3.13
N HIS A 77 -10.76 27.25 -2.02
CA HIS A 77 -9.92 26.73 -0.93
C HIS A 77 -9.26 25.39 -1.26
N TYR A 78 -9.88 24.56 -2.10
CA TYR A 78 -9.43 23.18 -2.37
C TYR A 78 -8.69 23.01 -3.70
N LYS A 79 -8.34 24.12 -4.37
CA LYS A 79 -7.69 24.12 -5.69
C LYS A 79 -6.37 23.34 -5.75
N TYR A 80 -5.66 23.25 -4.62
CA TYR A 80 -4.39 22.53 -4.50
C TYR A 80 -4.54 21.11 -3.93
N LEU A 81 -5.69 20.77 -3.36
CA LEU A 81 -5.93 19.44 -2.82
C LEU A 81 -5.97 18.40 -3.95
N LEU A 82 -6.45 18.79 -5.13
CA LEU A 82 -6.62 17.92 -6.29
C LEU A 82 -5.30 17.43 -6.93
N PRO A 83 -4.31 18.30 -7.25
CA PRO A 83 -3.00 17.84 -7.70
C PRO A 83 -2.20 17.10 -6.61
N LEU A 84 -2.53 17.29 -5.33
CA LEU A 84 -1.99 16.49 -4.23
C LEU A 84 -2.63 15.09 -4.19
N LEU A 85 -3.91 14.98 -4.55
CA LEU A 85 -4.68 13.74 -4.47
C LEU A 85 -4.25 12.72 -5.53
N VAL A 86 -3.94 13.18 -6.74
CA VAL A 86 -3.49 12.31 -7.86
C VAL A 86 -2.26 11.45 -7.52
N PRO A 87 -1.14 12.00 -7.02
CA PRO A 87 0.02 11.18 -6.66
C PRO A 87 -0.24 10.29 -5.44
N VAL A 88 -1.04 10.76 -4.47
CA VAL A 88 -1.40 9.97 -3.28
C VAL A 88 -2.22 8.74 -3.67
N THR A 89 -3.18 8.92 -4.58
CA THR A 89 -4.03 7.81 -5.04
C THR A 89 -3.29 6.86 -5.97
N ALA A 90 -2.45 7.37 -6.88
CA ALA A 90 -1.59 6.57 -7.72
C ALA A 90 -0.63 5.70 -6.88
N TRP A 91 0.00 6.30 -5.86
CA TRP A 91 0.87 5.58 -4.94
C TRP A 91 0.12 4.46 -4.20
N PHE A 92 -1.09 4.73 -3.72
CA PHE A 92 -1.91 3.74 -3.04
C PHE A 92 -2.29 2.57 -3.96
N GLY A 93 -2.68 2.86 -5.21
CA GLY A 93 -2.97 1.84 -6.21
C GLY A 93 -1.77 0.93 -6.49
N ILE A 94 -0.57 1.52 -6.63
CA ILE A 94 0.67 0.77 -6.85
C ILE A 94 1.02 -0.10 -5.63
N ALA A 95 0.97 0.47 -4.42
CA ALA A 95 1.27 -0.27 -3.20
C ALA A 95 0.33 -1.47 -2.99
N ASN A 96 -0.95 -1.29 -3.31
CA ASN A 96 -1.96 -2.34 -3.20
C ASN A 96 -1.79 -3.43 -4.28
N TRP A 97 -1.44 -3.04 -5.52
CA TRP A 97 -1.09 -3.98 -6.58
C TRP A 97 0.12 -4.84 -6.21
N VAL A 98 1.20 -4.20 -5.75
CA VAL A 98 2.44 -4.90 -5.32
C VAL A 98 2.18 -5.78 -4.10
N GLY A 99 1.36 -5.34 -3.16
CA GLY A 99 0.97 -6.14 -2.00
C GLY A 99 0.23 -7.42 -2.42
N TRP A 100 -0.68 -7.33 -3.40
CA TRP A 100 -1.40 -8.49 -3.89
C TRP A 100 -0.50 -9.51 -4.59
N GLU A 101 0.50 -9.05 -5.36
CA GLU A 101 1.52 -9.91 -5.94
C GLU A 101 2.30 -10.66 -4.85
N TYR A 102 2.69 -9.97 -3.78
CA TYR A 102 3.43 -10.56 -2.67
C TYR A 102 2.62 -11.62 -1.92
N PHE A 103 1.31 -11.39 -1.72
CA PHE A 103 0.42 -12.37 -1.08
C PHE A 103 0.01 -13.54 -1.98
N ARG A 104 0.10 -13.40 -3.31
CA ARG A 104 -0.28 -14.45 -4.26
C ARG A 104 0.83 -15.45 -4.52
N TYR A 105 2.08 -15.02 -4.45
CA TYR A 105 3.27 -15.83 -4.72
C TYR A 105 4.08 -16.20 -3.46
N SER A 106 3.51 -15.99 -2.26
CA SER A 106 4.05 -16.52 -0.99
C SER A 106 3.30 -17.76 -0.52
#